data_AF-A0A377LV18-F1
#
_entry.id   AF-A0A377LV18-F1
#
_cell.length_a   1.000
_cell.length_b   1.000
_cell.length_c   1.000
_cell.angle_alpha   90.00
_cell.angle_beta   90.00
_cell.angle_gamma   90.00
#
_symmetry.space_group_name_H-M   'P 1'
#
loop_
_entity.id
_entity.type
_entity.pdbx_description
1 polymer ?
#
loop_
_entity_poly.entity_id
_entity_poly.type
_entity_poly.pdbx_seq_one_letter_code
_entity_poly.pdbx_strand_id
1 'polypeptide(L)'
;MLPGLFRAVCQNGLICGESFGEVRVPHKGNVVEKVIEGAYEVLGIFDRVEEKRDAMQSLLLPPPAQQALAKAALTYRFREDHQPVTESQILSPRRWQDESNDLWTTYQRIQENLIKGGLPGRTTKGKRAHTRAVKGIDGT
;
A
#
# COMPACT_ATOMS: atom_id res chain seq x y z
N MET A 1 -17.27 -6.27 2.52
CA MET A 1 -16.31 -6.00 1.43
C MET A 1 -15.39 -4.90 1.91
N LEU A 2 -14.07 -5.02 1.72
CA LEU A 2 -13.12 -3.94 2.02
C LEU A 2 -12.84 -3.17 0.73
N PRO A 3 -13.15 -1.87 0.68
CA PRO A 3 -12.87 -1.05 -0.50
C PRO A 3 -11.39 -0.70 -0.55
N GLY A 4 -10.83 -0.74 -1.76
CA GLY A 4 -9.43 -0.44 -2.04
C GLY A 4 -9.28 0.15 -3.43
N LEU A 5 -8.24 0.93 -3.64
CA LEU A 5 -7.88 1.48 -4.94
C LEU A 5 -6.99 0.48 -5.69
N PHE A 6 -7.53 -0.17 -6.71
CA PHE A 6 -6.72 -1.01 -7.58
C PHE A 6 -5.99 -0.17 -8.62
N ARG A 7 -4.67 -0.11 -8.53
CA ARG A 7 -3.86 0.53 -9.57
C ARG A 7 -3.41 -0.53 -10.58
N ALA A 8 -4.06 -0.55 -11.75
CA ALA A 8 -3.85 -1.56 -12.79
C ALA A 8 -2.38 -1.69 -13.23
N VAL A 9 -1.62 -0.59 -13.24
CA VAL A 9 -0.23 -0.56 -13.66
C VAL A 9 0.69 -1.41 -12.77
N CYS A 10 0.37 -1.50 -11.48
CA CYS A 10 1.12 -2.32 -10.52
C CYS A 10 0.42 -3.62 -10.14
N GLN A 11 -0.88 -3.71 -10.39
CA GLN A 11 -1.75 -4.77 -9.86
C GLN A 11 -1.71 -4.85 -8.32
N ASN A 12 -1.35 -3.75 -7.66
CA ASN A 12 -1.39 -3.64 -6.21
C ASN A 12 -2.82 -3.22 -5.85
N GLY A 13 -3.55 -4.07 -5.11
CA GLY A 13 -4.86 -3.75 -4.55
C GLY A 13 -4.71 -2.86 -3.32
N LEU A 14 -4.47 -1.57 -3.52
CA LEU A 14 -4.13 -0.64 -2.46
C LEU A 14 -5.27 -0.47 -1.47
N ILE A 15 -5.03 -0.69 -0.19
CA ILE A 15 -5.92 -0.27 0.89
C ILE A 15 -5.22 0.89 1.59
N CYS A 16 -5.83 2.09 1.56
CA CYS A 16 -5.22 3.33 2.03
C CYS A 16 -6.13 4.05 3.02
N GLY A 17 -6.12 3.67 4.30
CA GLY A 17 -6.91 4.30 5.36
C GLY A 17 -7.28 3.32 6.47
N GLU A 18 -7.89 3.83 7.54
CA GLU A 18 -8.65 2.98 8.47
C GLU A 18 -9.72 2.25 7.67
N SER A 19 -9.99 0.98 7.97
CA SER A 19 -10.98 0.13 7.26
C SER A 19 -12.21 0.95 6.88
N PHE A 20 -12.31 1.36 5.62
CA PHE A 20 -13.41 2.22 5.20
C PHE A 20 -14.64 1.35 5.07
N GLY A 21 -15.37 1.19 6.17
CA GLY A 21 -16.65 0.50 6.22
C GLY A 21 -16.60 -0.92 5.67
N GLU A 22 -16.47 -1.92 6.55
CA GLU A 22 -16.74 -3.28 6.11
C GLU A 22 -18.23 -3.41 5.74
N VAL A 23 -18.56 -3.31 4.44
CA VAL A 23 -19.95 -3.44 3.99
C VAL A 23 -20.36 -4.90 4.06
N ARG A 24 -21.28 -5.20 4.98
CA ARG A 24 -21.85 -6.55 5.18
C ARG A 24 -23.29 -6.55 4.72
N VAL A 25 -23.56 -7.20 3.58
CA VAL A 25 -24.94 -7.37 3.08
C VAL A 25 -25.46 -8.74 3.51
N PRO A 26 -26.45 -8.83 4.42
CA PRO A 26 -27.01 -10.11 4.83
C PRO A 26 -27.88 -10.72 3.72
N HIS A 27 -27.73 -12.03 3.47
CA HIS A 27 -28.45 -12.76 2.41
C HIS A 27 -29.90 -13.15 2.77
N LYS A 28 -30.49 -12.60 3.85
CA LYS A 28 -31.84 -12.94 4.33
C LYS A 28 -32.60 -11.67 4.76
N GLY A 29 -33.89 -11.60 4.40
CA GLY A 29 -34.76 -10.43 4.65
C GLY A 29 -35.03 -9.61 3.38
N ASN A 30 -35.30 -8.30 3.50
CA ASN A 30 -35.40 -7.38 2.35
C ASN A 30 -34.02 -7.16 1.71
N VAL A 31 -33.61 -8.10 0.86
CA VAL A 31 -32.27 -8.10 0.24
C VAL A 31 -32.10 -6.90 -0.71
N VAL A 32 -33.17 -6.47 -1.39
CA VAL A 32 -33.09 -5.40 -2.41
C VAL A 32 -32.72 -4.06 -1.78
N GLU A 33 -33.41 -3.66 -0.71
CA GLU A 33 -33.17 -2.40 -0.01
C GLU A 33 -31.76 -2.38 0.62
N LYS A 34 -31.35 -3.47 1.26
CA LYS A 34 -30.01 -3.59 1.87
C LYS A 34 -28.87 -3.58 0.85
N VAL A 35 -29.10 -4.09 -0.36
CA VAL A 35 -28.12 -4.00 -1.46
C VAL A 35 -28.02 -2.57 -1.97
N ILE A 36 -29.14 -1.85 -2.07
CA ILE A 36 -29.15 -0.44 -2.49
C ILE A 36 -28.42 0.42 -1.46
N GLU A 37 -28.71 0.27 -0.18
CA GLU A 37 -28.01 0.97 0.91
C GLU A 37 -26.52 0.66 0.90
N GLY A 38 -26.14 -0.62 0.82
CA GLY A 38 -24.74 -1.03 0.73
C GLY A 38 -24.02 -0.45 -0.48
N ALA A 39 -24.71 -0.27 -1.62
CA ALA A 39 -24.13 0.37 -2.80
C ALA A 39 -23.88 1.87 -2.58
N TYR A 40 -24.79 2.59 -1.92
CA TYR A 40 -24.58 4.01 -1.59
C TYR A 40 -23.47 4.21 -0.56
N GLU A 41 -23.35 3.33 0.44
CA GLU A 41 -22.23 3.34 1.39
C GLU A 41 -20.89 3.14 0.68
N VAL A 42 -20.82 2.19 -0.25
CA VAL A 42 -19.64 1.95 -1.08
C VAL A 42 -19.29 3.18 -1.92
N LEU A 43 -20.26 3.86 -2.53
CA LEU A 43 -20.04 5.08 -3.31
C LEU A 43 -19.45 6.21 -2.46
N GLY A 44 -20.01 6.47 -1.27
CA GLY A 44 -19.47 7.51 -0.37
C GLY A 44 -18.06 7.19 0.15
N ILE A 45 -17.68 5.91 0.19
CA ILE A 45 -16.30 5.52 0.51
C ILE A 45 -15.34 5.83 -0.66
N PHE A 46 -15.76 5.62 -1.90
CA PHE A 46 -14.92 5.91 -3.07
C PHE A 46 -14.54 7.38 -3.16
N ASP A 47 -15.49 8.30 -2.94
CA ASP A 47 -15.22 9.74 -2.93
C ASP A 47 -14.13 10.10 -1.90
N ARG A 48 -14.23 9.54 -0.69
CA ARG A 48 -13.24 9.76 0.37
C ARG A 48 -11.86 9.19 0.02
N VAL A 49 -11.81 8.03 -0.64
CA VAL A 49 -10.55 7.44 -1.10
C VAL A 49 -9.91 8.29 -2.19
N GLU A 50 -10.71 8.82 -3.12
CA GLU A 50 -10.27 9.73 -4.16
C GLU A 50 -9.73 11.03 -3.58
N GLU A 51 -10.45 11.67 -2.64
CA GLU A 51 -9.99 12.86 -1.94
C GLU A 51 -8.64 12.63 -1.23
N LYS A 52 -8.46 11.49 -0.56
CA LYS A 52 -7.19 11.16 0.10
C LYS A 52 -6.07 10.94 -0.90
N ARG A 53 -6.33 10.25 -2.00
CA ARG A 53 -5.37 10.09 -3.10
C ARG A 53 -4.94 11.46 -3.63
N ASP A 54 -5.88 12.32 -3.94
CA ASP A 54 -5.61 13.64 -4.52
C ASP A 54 -4.83 14.53 -3.55
N ALA A 55 -5.19 14.50 -2.25
CA ALA A 55 -4.43 15.19 -1.22
C ALA A 55 -2.97 14.69 -1.14
N MET A 56 -2.75 13.37 -1.21
CA MET A 56 -1.40 12.80 -1.20
C MET A 56 -0.61 13.14 -2.48
N GLN A 57 -1.27 13.14 -3.65
CA GLN A 57 -0.63 13.53 -4.92
C GLN A 57 -0.26 15.01 -4.96
N SER A 58 -1.03 15.87 -4.28
CA SER A 58 -0.72 17.30 -4.19
C SER A 58 0.51 17.61 -3.32
N LEU A 59 0.95 16.66 -2.48
CA LEU A 59 2.05 16.85 -1.54
C LEU A 59 3.37 16.30 -2.10
N LEU A 60 4.26 17.18 -2.56
CA LEU A 60 5.62 16.81 -2.96
C LEU A 60 6.50 16.47 -1.75
N LEU A 61 7.23 15.36 -1.83
CA LEU A 61 8.19 14.95 -0.81
C LEU A 61 9.63 15.29 -1.24
N PRO A 62 10.32 16.18 -0.51
CA PRO A 62 11.75 16.38 -0.74
C PRO A 62 12.53 15.10 -0.39
N PRO A 63 13.76 14.93 -0.91
CA PRO A 63 14.54 13.69 -0.72
C PRO A 63 14.68 13.22 0.74
N PRO A 64 14.91 14.09 1.75
CA PRO A 64 14.97 13.67 3.15
C PRO A 64 13.64 13.08 3.67
N ALA A 65 12.50 13.61 3.21
CA ALA A 65 11.18 13.12 3.61
C ALA A 65 10.89 11.75 2.96
N GLN A 66 11.30 11.54 1.71
CA GLN A 66 11.20 10.24 1.05
C GLN A 66 12.02 9.17 1.80
N GLN A 67 13.24 9.52 2.20
CA GLN A 67 14.11 8.63 2.98
C GLN A 67 13.53 8.34 4.36
N ALA A 68 12.98 9.35 5.05
CA ALA A 68 12.32 9.15 6.34
C ALA A 68 11.11 8.19 6.23
N LEU A 69 10.28 8.35 5.20
CA LEU A 69 9.16 7.46 4.93
C LEU A 69 9.62 6.03 4.63
N ALA A 70 10.65 5.87 3.79
CA ALA A 70 11.24 4.58 3.46
C ALA A 70 11.83 3.89 4.71
N LYS A 71 12.56 4.64 5.55
CA LYS A 71 13.13 4.13 6.81
C LYS A 71 12.04 3.67 7.77
N ALA A 72 10.97 4.44 7.92
CA ALA A 72 9.83 4.05 8.75
C ALA A 72 9.18 2.75 8.23
N ALA A 73 9.01 2.62 6.92
CA ALA A 73 8.45 1.41 6.31
C ALA A 73 9.35 0.17 6.49
N LEU A 74 10.67 0.30 6.35
CA LEU A 74 11.61 -0.79 6.62
C LEU A 74 11.57 -1.24 8.07
N THR A 75 11.54 -0.27 8.98
CA THR A 75 11.46 -0.52 10.43
C THR A 75 10.16 -1.26 10.77
N TYR A 76 9.04 -0.84 10.18
CA TYR A 76 7.77 -1.53 10.37
C TYR A 76 7.79 -2.98 9.83
N ARG A 77 8.39 -3.21 8.66
CA ARG A 77 8.38 -4.52 7.99
C ARG A 77 9.38 -5.53 8.58
N PHE A 78 10.59 -5.08 8.89
CA PHE A 78 11.73 -5.94 9.23
C PHE A 78 12.23 -5.76 10.67
N ARG A 79 11.68 -4.80 11.42
CA ARG A 79 12.17 -4.36 12.74
C ARG A 79 13.53 -3.67 12.66
N GLU A 80 14.01 -3.18 13.80
CA GLU A 80 15.30 -2.45 13.89
C GLU A 80 16.51 -3.39 13.88
N ASP A 81 16.35 -4.64 14.32
CA ASP A 81 17.47 -5.57 14.50
C ASP A 81 18.21 -5.91 13.19
N HIS A 82 17.47 -6.15 12.10
CA HIS A 82 18.08 -6.49 10.82
C HIS A 82 17.19 -6.13 9.62
N GLN A 83 17.66 -5.17 8.82
CA GLN A 83 17.02 -4.78 7.58
C GLN A 83 17.83 -5.31 6.39
N PRO A 84 17.28 -6.24 5.58
CA PRO A 84 18.05 -6.89 4.52
C PRO A 84 18.26 -6.00 3.28
N VAL A 85 17.55 -4.87 3.19
CA VAL A 85 17.54 -3.94 2.06
C VAL A 85 17.59 -2.49 2.54
N THR A 86 18.02 -1.57 1.68
CA THR A 86 18.15 -0.13 2.00
C THR A 86 16.93 0.68 1.58
N GLU A 87 16.83 1.91 2.09
CA GLU A 87 15.80 2.89 1.71
C GLU A 87 15.84 3.17 0.21
N SER A 88 17.04 3.33 -0.37
CA SER A 88 17.20 3.57 -1.80
C SER A 88 16.68 2.42 -2.66
N GLN A 89 16.80 1.18 -2.20
CA GLN A 89 16.28 0.02 -2.94
C GLN A 89 14.75 0.00 -2.98
N ILE A 90 14.08 0.38 -1.89
CA ILE A 90 12.61 0.41 -1.84
C ILE A 90 12.01 1.70 -2.43
N LEU A 91 12.80 2.78 -2.54
CA LEU A 91 12.44 4.00 -3.26
C LEU A 91 12.65 3.90 -4.77
N SER A 92 13.39 2.89 -5.23
CA SER A 92 13.65 2.70 -6.66
C SER A 92 12.34 2.36 -7.40
N PRO A 93 11.92 3.16 -8.38
CA PRO A 93 10.75 2.86 -9.18
C PRO A 93 10.98 1.59 -10.00
N ARG A 94 9.96 0.73 -10.11
CA ARG A 94 10.00 -0.44 -11.01
C ARG A 94 9.72 -0.08 -12.47
N ARG A 95 9.17 1.11 -12.70
CA ARG A 95 8.77 1.65 -14.01
C ARG A 95 8.76 3.19 -13.95
N TRP A 96 8.94 3.82 -15.11
CA TRP A 96 9.06 5.27 -15.23
C TRP A 96 7.80 6.05 -14.80
N GLN A 97 6.60 5.45 -14.91
CA GLN A 97 5.35 6.09 -14.44
C GLN A 97 5.28 6.29 -12.92
N ASP A 98 6.24 5.77 -12.16
CA ASP A 98 6.34 5.94 -10.71
C ASP A 98 7.47 6.90 -10.29
N GLU A 99 8.06 7.65 -11.21
CA GLU A 99 9.18 8.56 -10.90
C GLU A 99 8.76 9.82 -10.14
N SER A 100 7.46 10.11 -10.05
CA SER A 100 6.98 11.27 -9.31
C SER A 100 7.35 11.20 -7.83
N ASN A 101 7.70 12.36 -7.29
CA ASN A 101 8.16 12.54 -5.92
C ASN A 101 7.04 12.97 -4.96
N ASP A 102 5.78 12.92 -5.39
CA ASP A 102 4.64 13.14 -4.50
C ASP A 102 4.51 12.00 -3.47
N LEU A 103 3.79 12.29 -2.37
CA LEU A 103 3.60 11.35 -1.27
C LEU A 103 2.90 10.08 -1.74
N TRP A 104 1.89 10.22 -2.61
CA TRP A 104 1.18 9.07 -3.15
C TRP A 104 2.12 8.15 -3.93
N THR A 105 2.79 8.66 -4.96
CA THR A 105 3.70 7.87 -5.80
C THR A 105 4.87 7.29 -5.00
N THR A 106 5.42 8.03 -4.04
CA THR A 106 6.47 7.54 -3.14
C THR A 106 5.98 6.38 -2.27
N TYR A 107 4.80 6.52 -1.66
CA TYR A 107 4.17 5.45 -0.89
C TYR A 107 3.94 4.21 -1.77
N GLN A 108 3.44 4.38 -2.99
CA GLN A 108 3.22 3.29 -3.95
C GLN A 108 4.50 2.52 -4.27
N ARG A 109 5.61 3.22 -4.54
CA ARG A 109 6.91 2.60 -4.83
C ARG A 109 7.38 1.73 -3.68
N ILE A 110 7.37 2.29 -2.47
CA ILE A 110 7.78 1.60 -1.25
C ILE A 110 6.92 0.34 -1.04
N GLN A 111 5.60 0.51 -1.10
CA GLN A 111 4.67 -0.58 -0.85
C GLN A 111 4.84 -1.71 -1.90
N GLU A 112 4.92 -1.37 -3.19
CA GLU A 112 5.12 -2.37 -4.26
C GLU A 112 6.40 -3.15 -4.06
N ASN A 113 7.50 -2.46 -3.73
CA ASN A 113 8.79 -3.09 -3.51
C ASN A 113 8.80 -4.04 -2.32
N LEU A 114 8.11 -3.68 -1.24
CA LEU A 114 7.99 -4.52 -0.05
C LEU A 114 7.04 -5.71 -0.25
N ILE A 115 5.92 -5.52 -0.97
CA ILE A 115 4.94 -6.59 -1.22
C ILE A 115 5.46 -7.58 -2.26
N LYS A 116 5.97 -7.12 -3.40
CA LYS A 116 6.45 -8.01 -4.45
C LYS A 116 7.78 -8.68 -4.10
N GLY A 117 8.57 -8.08 -3.22
CA GLY A 117 9.90 -8.57 -2.88
C GLY A 117 10.82 -8.64 -4.11
N GLY A 118 11.78 -9.57 -4.10
CA GLY A 118 12.76 -9.74 -5.18
C GLY A 118 13.95 -8.77 -5.11
N LEU A 119 13.97 -7.86 -4.14
CA LEU A 119 15.10 -6.95 -3.93
C LEU A 119 16.33 -7.70 -3.41
N PRO A 120 17.53 -7.46 -3.96
CA PRO A 120 18.75 -8.09 -3.49
C PRO A 120 19.09 -7.58 -2.10
N GLY A 121 19.42 -8.49 -1.19
CA GLY A 121 19.71 -8.17 0.19
C GLY A 121 20.68 -9.14 0.84
N ARG A 122 20.92 -8.95 2.12
CA ARG A 122 21.75 -9.84 2.95
C ARG A 122 20.97 -10.38 4.13
N THR A 123 21.20 -11.65 4.44
CA THR A 123 20.66 -12.27 5.67
C THR A 123 21.42 -11.76 6.90
N THR A 124 20.90 -12.04 8.09
CA THR A 124 21.59 -11.78 9.37
C THR A 124 22.98 -12.42 9.44
N LYS A 125 23.22 -13.50 8.68
CA LYS A 125 24.52 -14.19 8.54
C LYS A 125 25.37 -13.66 7.38
N GLY A 126 24.99 -12.52 6.78
CA GLY A 126 25.72 -11.87 5.68
C GLY A 126 25.63 -12.53 4.30
N LYS A 127 24.88 -13.64 4.17
CA LYS A 127 24.72 -14.34 2.88
C LYS A 127 23.83 -13.54 1.93
N ARG A 128 24.16 -13.56 0.63
CA ARG A 128 23.32 -12.97 -0.43
C ARG A 128 21.97 -13.68 -0.47
N ALA A 129 20.90 -12.89 -0.54
CA ALA A 129 19.52 -13.37 -0.64
C ALA A 129 18.66 -12.35 -1.38
N HIS A 130 17.41 -12.70 -1.68
CA HIS A 130 16.40 -11.77 -2.16
C HIS A 130 15.25 -11.70 -1.14
N THR A 131 14.63 -10.52 -1.03
CA THR A 131 13.41 -10.36 -0.23
C THR A 131 12.29 -11.23 -0.81
N ARG A 132 11.45 -11.77 0.07
CA ARG A 132 10.32 -12.62 -0.35
C ARG A 132 9.07 -11.78 -0.54
N ALA A 133 8.26 -12.14 -1.53
CA ALA A 133 6.94 -11.57 -1.72
C ALA A 133 6.03 -11.88 -0.52
N VAL A 134 5.16 -10.94 -0.18
CA VAL A 134 4.07 -11.13 0.79
C VAL A 134 2.95 -11.90 0.08
N LYS A 135 2.64 -13.09 0.57
CA LYS A 135 1.64 -14.00 -0.03
C LYS A 135 0.27 -13.98 0.66
N GLY A 136 0.18 -13.32 1.80
CA GLY A 136 -1.03 -13.25 2.61
C GLY A 136 -0.82 -12.29 3.77
N ILE A 137 -1.92 -11.84 4.36
CA ILE A 137 -1.96 -11.11 5.62
C ILE A 137 -2.59 -12.08 6.61
N ASP A 138 -1.87 -12.44 7.67
CA ASP A 138 -2.44 -13.26 8.73
C ASP A 138 -3.51 -12.42 9.44
N GLY A 139 -4.77 -12.86 9.31
CA GLY A 139 -5.89 -12.27 10.04
C GLY A 139 -5.85 -12.77 11.48
N THR A 140 -5.36 -11.93 12.39
CA THR A 140 -5.66 -12.05 13.83
C THR A 140 -7.01 -11.43 14.13
#